data_AF-A0A443S007-F1
#
_entry.id   AF-A0A443S007-F1
#
_cell.length_a   1.000
_cell.length_b   1.000
_cell.length_c   1.000
_cell.angle_alpha   90.00
_cell.angle_beta   90.00
_cell.angle_gamma   90.00
#
_symmetry.space_group_name_H-M   'P 1'
#
loop_
_entity.id
_entity.type
_entity.pdbx_description
1 polymer ?
#
loop_
_entity_poly.entity_id
_entity_poly.type
_entity_poly.pdbx_seq_one_letter_code
_entity_poly.pdbx_strand_id
1 'polypeptide(L)'
;MFTILLNQILMTEFPNDAKMVTINGILFTTSGIIGSLLFPYLLDKFKKFKLIAVLSFLTTLWSLSALVVSIYFKQRIFIYISTAAFGATIIGFTSIAVDIVVDLTYPCPEGTSIGIMYWLSAIPPIILTPIASELIEGLGIYPAFALLAALLVIGTLLLLCGQWKLKRQKMEEQRPMLQF
;
A
#
# COMPACT_ATOMS: atom_id res chain seq x y z
N MET A 1 -0.32 -4.97 9.56
CA MET A 1 0.88 -4.28 10.09
C MET A 1 0.59 -2.80 10.36
N PHE A 2 0.33 -1.96 9.35
CA PHE A 2 0.21 -0.51 9.56
C PHE A 2 -0.82 -0.09 10.63
N THR A 3 -2.04 -0.63 10.59
CA THR A 3 -3.08 -0.31 11.59
C THR A 3 -2.68 -0.70 13.02
N ILE A 4 -1.89 -1.77 13.17
CA ILE A 4 -1.40 -2.25 14.47
C ILE A 4 -0.36 -1.25 15.00
N LEU A 5 0.61 -0.86 14.16
CA LEU A 5 1.64 0.11 14.52
C LEU A 5 1.04 1.50 14.78
N LEU A 6 0.08 1.93 13.97
CA LEU A 6 -0.60 3.20 14.16
C LEU A 6 -1.35 3.23 15.50
N ASN A 7 -2.03 2.13 15.85
CA ASN A 7 -2.68 2.00 17.16
C ASN A 7 -1.66 2.11 18.30
N GLN A 8 -0.54 1.38 18.19
CA GLN A 8 0.53 1.41 19.21
C GLN A 8 1.11 2.82 19.36
N ILE A 9 1.46 3.50 18.27
CA ILE A 9 1.99 4.87 18.26
C ILE A 9 1.02 5.86 18.91
N LEU A 10 -0.26 5.78 18.55
CA LEU A 10 -1.28 6.69 19.08
C LEU A 10 -1.55 6.43 20.57
N MET A 11 -1.50 5.18 21.04
CA MET A 11 -1.63 4.87 22.47
C MET A 11 -0.42 5.34 23.28
N THR A 12 0.79 5.29 22.72
CA THR A 12 2.00 5.82 23.38
C THR A 12 1.98 7.34 23.49
N GLU A 13 1.57 8.06 22.44
CA GLU A 13 1.55 9.54 22.45
C GLU A 13 0.32 10.16 23.11
N PHE A 14 -0.84 9.47 23.06
CA PHE A 14 -2.12 9.95 23.59
C PHE A 14 -2.77 8.89 24.49
N PRO A 15 -2.26 8.68 25.72
CA PRO A 15 -2.69 7.61 26.62
C PRO A 15 -4.15 7.69 27.11
N ASN A 16 -4.94 8.67 26.68
CA ASN A 16 -6.34 8.86 27.09
C ASN A 16 -7.33 9.11 25.93
N ASP A 17 -6.90 8.95 24.67
CA ASP A 17 -7.73 9.29 23.51
C ASP A 17 -7.99 8.09 22.58
N ALA A 18 -8.50 7.00 23.15
CA ALA A 18 -8.93 5.79 22.41
C ALA A 18 -9.94 6.09 21.29
N LYS A 19 -10.68 7.22 21.41
CA LYS A 19 -11.56 7.72 20.35
C LYS A 19 -10.76 8.16 19.12
N MET A 20 -9.64 8.86 19.27
CA MET A 20 -8.79 9.24 18.14
C MET A 20 -8.21 8.05 17.40
N VAL A 21 -7.80 7.00 18.14
CA VAL A 21 -7.31 5.74 17.54
C VAL A 21 -8.39 5.13 16.65
N THR A 22 -9.58 4.97 17.20
CA THR A 22 -10.71 4.36 16.48
C THR A 22 -11.12 5.18 15.27
N ILE A 23 -11.21 6.51 15.41
CA ILE A 23 -11.56 7.42 14.30
C ILE A 23 -10.51 7.34 13.19
N ASN A 24 -9.21 7.31 13.52
CA ASN A 24 -8.15 7.13 12.52
C ASN A 24 -8.25 5.80 11.78
N GLY A 25 -8.53 4.70 12.49
CA GLY A 25 -8.71 3.38 11.87
C GLY A 25 -9.92 3.32 10.92
N ILE A 26 -11.04 3.94 11.31
CA ILE A 26 -12.25 4.04 10.48
C ILE A 26 -11.98 4.93 9.25
N LEU A 27 -11.32 6.08 9.43
CA LEU A 27 -10.95 6.98 8.33
C LEU A 27 -10.00 6.30 7.34
N PHE A 28 -8.98 5.59 7.83
CA PHE A 28 -8.05 4.82 7.01
C PHE A 28 -8.81 3.81 6.13
N THR A 29 -9.75 3.07 6.72
CA THR A 29 -10.48 2.01 6.02
C THR A 29 -11.47 2.58 5.01
N THR A 30 -12.26 3.60 5.41
CA THR A 30 -13.28 4.21 4.55
C THR A 30 -12.67 4.96 3.36
N SER A 31 -11.61 5.73 3.58
CA SER A 31 -10.84 6.36 2.50
C SER A 31 -10.15 5.34 1.60
N GLY A 32 -9.66 4.24 2.18
CA GLY A 32 -9.10 3.12 1.46
C GLY A 32 -10.07 2.46 0.48
N ILE A 33 -11.34 2.29 0.87
CA ILE A 33 -12.39 1.78 -0.03
C ILE A 33 -12.58 2.71 -1.23
N ILE A 34 -12.62 4.03 -1.01
CA ILE A 34 -12.72 5.01 -2.10
C ILE A 34 -11.49 4.93 -3.02
N GLY A 35 -10.30 4.78 -2.44
CA GLY A 35 -9.04 4.59 -3.17
C GLY A 35 -9.06 3.36 -4.08
N SER A 36 -9.60 2.24 -3.60
CA SER A 36 -9.70 0.99 -4.37
C SER A 36 -10.50 1.10 -5.67
N LEU A 37 -11.39 2.10 -5.80
CA LEU A 37 -12.16 2.35 -7.01
C LEU A 37 -11.46 3.32 -7.97
N LEU A 38 -10.84 4.36 -7.42
CA LEU A 38 -10.22 5.43 -8.22
C LEU A 38 -8.94 4.98 -8.92
N PHE A 39 -8.11 4.19 -8.24
CA PHE A 39 -6.80 3.79 -8.74
C PHE A 39 -6.87 2.79 -9.92
N PRO A 40 -7.72 1.74 -9.90
CA PRO A 40 -7.94 0.88 -11.06
C PRO A 40 -8.56 1.63 -12.24
N TYR A 41 -9.50 2.55 -11.99
CA TYR A 41 -10.07 3.41 -13.05
C TYR A 41 -8.99 4.26 -13.75
N LEU A 42 -8.00 4.75 -12.99
CA LEU A 42 -6.86 5.47 -13.55
C LEU A 42 -5.94 4.55 -14.37
N LEU A 43 -5.77 3.29 -13.93
CA LEU A 43 -5.02 2.26 -14.65
C LEU A 43 -5.61 1.94 -16.02
N ASP A 44 -6.93 1.76 -16.08
CA ASP A 44 -7.65 1.50 -17.32
C ASP A 44 -7.45 2.60 -18.37
N LYS A 45 -7.40 3.86 -17.92
CA LYS A 45 -7.28 5.01 -18.81
C LYS A 45 -5.88 5.16 -19.41
N PHE A 46 -4.82 4.92 -18.62
CA PHE A 46 -3.45 5.17 -19.07
C PHE A 46 -2.75 3.95 -19.66
N LYS A 47 -3.23 2.71 -19.38
CA LYS A 47 -2.65 1.43 -19.85
C LYS A 47 -1.13 1.27 -19.62
N LYS A 48 -0.56 2.07 -18.70
CA LYS A 48 0.88 2.12 -18.37
C LYS A 48 1.10 1.67 -16.93
N PHE A 49 1.08 0.35 -16.73
CA PHE A 49 1.20 -0.29 -15.41
C PHE A 49 2.42 0.14 -14.61
N LYS A 50 3.61 0.21 -15.25
CA LYS A 50 4.84 0.63 -14.57
C LYS A 50 4.76 2.06 -14.04
N LEU A 51 4.17 2.98 -14.81
CA LEU A 51 4.08 4.40 -14.43
C LEU A 51 3.14 4.58 -13.25
N ILE A 52 2.00 3.87 -13.28
CA ILE A 52 0.99 3.97 -12.22
C ILE A 52 1.47 3.33 -10.93
N ALA A 53 2.14 2.16 -11.00
CA ALA A 53 2.76 1.56 -9.83
C ALA A 53 3.76 2.53 -9.17
N VAL A 54 4.67 3.15 -9.94
CA VAL A 54 5.63 4.12 -9.40
C VAL A 54 4.92 5.35 -8.81
N LEU A 55 3.89 5.86 -9.47
CA LEU A 55 3.13 7.02 -8.98
C LEU A 55 2.41 6.71 -7.66
N SER A 56 1.81 5.52 -7.53
CA SER A 56 1.19 5.07 -6.28
C SER A 56 2.21 4.94 -5.16
N PHE A 57 3.42 4.44 -5.43
CA PHE A 57 4.49 4.39 -4.42
C PHE A 57 4.96 5.78 -3.98
N LEU A 58 5.18 6.70 -4.93
CA LEU A 58 5.54 8.08 -4.62
C LEU A 58 4.46 8.76 -3.77
N THR A 59 3.19 8.55 -4.11
CA THR A 59 2.05 9.09 -3.36
C THR A 59 1.96 8.49 -1.95
N THR A 60 2.29 7.21 -1.80
CA THR A 60 2.32 6.51 -0.50
C THR A 60 3.45 7.04 0.38
N LEU A 61 4.65 7.23 -0.19
CA LEU A 61 5.80 7.82 0.51
C LEU A 61 5.50 9.27 0.94
N TRP A 62 4.89 10.06 0.06
CA TRP A 62 4.47 11.42 0.38
C TRP A 62 3.47 11.42 1.54
N SER A 63 2.44 10.58 1.47
CA SER A 63 1.40 10.48 2.51
C SER A 63 1.99 9.99 3.85
N LEU A 64 2.96 9.07 3.83
CA LEU A 64 3.66 8.62 5.03
C LEU A 64 4.49 9.77 5.65
N SER A 65 5.22 10.53 4.83
CA SER A 65 6.00 11.67 5.32
C SER A 65 5.10 12.76 5.93
N ALA A 66 3.96 13.04 5.30
CA ALA A 66 2.96 13.97 5.81
C ALA A 66 2.40 13.49 7.16
N LEU A 67 2.21 12.18 7.34
CA LEU A 67 1.77 11.60 8.61
C LEU A 67 2.81 11.79 9.72
N VAL A 68 4.10 11.55 9.44
CA VAL A 68 5.19 11.77 10.41
C VAL A 68 5.25 13.23 10.85
N VAL A 69 5.18 14.16 9.90
CA VAL A 69 5.15 15.60 10.18
C VAL A 69 3.91 15.97 10.99
N SER A 70 2.75 15.39 10.66
CA SER A 70 1.50 15.64 11.39
C SER A 70 1.57 15.18 12.85
N ILE A 71 2.23 14.05 13.11
CA ILE A 71 2.46 13.54 14.47
C ILE A 71 3.45 14.45 15.21
N TYR A 72 4.50 14.93 14.54
CA TYR A 72 5.46 15.87 15.13
C TYR A 72 4.80 17.16 15.62
N PHE A 73 3.89 17.73 14.83
CA PHE A 73 3.13 18.93 15.20
C PHE A 73 2.00 18.67 16.20
N LYS A 74 1.70 17.40 16.55
CA LYS A 74 0.60 16.98 17.45
C LYS A 74 -0.78 17.57 17.10
N GLN A 75 -0.99 17.93 15.83
CA GLN A 75 -2.25 18.51 15.36
C GLN A 75 -3.21 17.41 14.90
N ARG A 76 -4.31 17.26 15.64
CA ARG A 76 -5.32 16.20 15.46
C ARG A 76 -5.88 16.11 14.03
N ILE A 77 -6.22 17.25 13.45
CA ILE A 77 -6.84 17.34 12.11
C ILE A 77 -5.88 16.90 11.01
N PHE A 78 -4.60 17.26 11.11
CA PHE A 78 -3.59 16.88 10.13
C PHE A 78 -3.30 15.38 10.14
N ILE A 79 -3.36 14.75 11.32
CA ILE A 79 -3.22 13.29 11.46
C ILE A 79 -4.38 12.59 10.75
N TYR A 80 -5.62 13.08 10.89
CA TYR A 80 -6.79 12.49 10.22
C TYR A 80 -6.68 12.57 8.69
N ILE A 81 -6.31 13.74 8.16
CA ILE A 81 -6.17 13.95 6.71
C ILE A 81 -5.05 13.06 6.15
N SER A 82 -3.88 13.03 6.80
CA SER A 82 -2.74 12.23 6.34
C SER A 82 -3.02 10.72 6.43
N THR A 83 -3.70 10.27 7.49
CA THR A 83 -4.09 8.86 7.65
C THR A 83 -5.09 8.44 6.58
N ALA A 84 -6.05 9.32 6.22
CA ALA A 84 -6.99 9.06 5.14
C ALA A 84 -6.30 9.01 3.77
N ALA A 85 -5.40 9.95 3.47
CA ALA A 85 -4.65 9.95 2.21
C ALA A 85 -3.77 8.70 2.07
N PHE A 86 -3.14 8.28 3.17
CA PHE A 86 -2.32 7.07 3.21
C PHE A 86 -3.17 5.80 3.02
N GLY A 87 -4.35 5.72 3.65
CA GLY A 87 -5.29 4.61 3.48
C GLY A 87 -5.79 4.46 2.06
N ALA A 88 -6.22 5.56 1.43
CA ALA A 88 -6.62 5.59 0.03
C ALA A 88 -5.53 5.04 -0.91
N THR A 89 -4.28 5.42 -0.67
CA THR A 89 -3.17 5.03 -1.55
C THR A 89 -2.76 3.57 -1.37
N ILE A 90 -2.70 3.07 -0.13
CA ILE A 90 -2.33 1.67 0.13
C ILE A 90 -3.37 0.71 -0.45
N ILE A 91 -4.64 0.90 -0.14
CA ILE A 91 -5.68 -0.03 -0.61
C ILE A 91 -5.82 0.08 -2.13
N GLY A 92 -5.73 1.29 -2.68
CA GLY A 92 -5.69 1.51 -4.13
C GLY A 92 -4.55 0.77 -4.83
N PHE A 93 -3.35 0.77 -4.23
CA PHE A 93 -2.22 -0.01 -4.76
C PHE A 93 -2.47 -1.52 -4.71
N THR A 94 -3.06 -2.02 -3.61
CA THR A 94 -3.40 -3.45 -3.50
C THR A 94 -4.38 -3.89 -4.58
N SER A 95 -5.39 -3.08 -4.91
CA SER A 95 -6.33 -3.38 -5.99
C SER A 95 -5.62 -3.49 -7.35
N ILE A 96 -4.77 -2.51 -7.70
CA ILE A 96 -3.98 -2.55 -8.93
C ILE A 96 -3.07 -3.79 -8.99
N ALA A 97 -2.46 -4.16 -7.86
CA ALA A 97 -1.56 -5.30 -7.80
C ALA A 97 -2.28 -6.63 -8.07
N VAL A 98 -3.53 -6.79 -7.63
CA VAL A 98 -4.36 -7.96 -7.93
C VAL A 98 -4.62 -8.08 -9.43
N ASP A 99 -5.02 -7.00 -10.08
CA ASP A 99 -5.29 -6.98 -11.53
C ASP A 99 -4.04 -7.36 -12.33
N ILE A 100 -2.89 -6.80 -11.93
CA ILE A 100 -1.58 -7.09 -12.53
C ILE A 100 -1.20 -8.56 -12.37
N VAL A 101 -1.40 -9.14 -11.18
CA VAL A 101 -1.04 -10.54 -10.92
C VAL A 101 -1.89 -11.44 -11.80
N VAL A 102 -3.21 -11.23 -11.84
CA VAL A 102 -4.12 -11.99 -12.70
C VAL A 102 -3.69 -11.93 -14.16
N ASP A 103 -3.34 -10.75 -14.66
CA ASP A 103 -2.85 -10.55 -16.02
C ASP A 103 -1.52 -11.25 -16.31
N LEU A 104 -0.60 -11.30 -15.33
CA LEU A 104 0.71 -11.94 -15.47
C LEU A 104 0.63 -13.48 -15.47
N THR A 105 -0.28 -14.05 -14.68
CA THR A 105 -0.43 -15.51 -14.51
C THR A 105 -1.39 -16.18 -15.51
N TYR A 106 -1.94 -15.44 -16.48
CA TYR A 106 -2.79 -16.04 -17.50
C TYR A 106 -2.07 -17.18 -18.25
N PRO A 107 -2.67 -18.40 -18.43
CA PRO A 107 -4.09 -18.75 -18.29
C PRO A 107 -4.49 -19.47 -16.96
N CYS A 108 -3.79 -19.26 -15.85
CA CYS A 108 -4.17 -19.90 -14.57
C CYS A 108 -5.52 -19.38 -14.03
N PRO A 109 -6.25 -20.19 -13.24
CA PRO A 109 -7.47 -19.74 -12.56
C PRO A 109 -7.20 -18.52 -11.67
N GLU A 110 -8.03 -17.49 -11.79
CA GLU A 110 -7.86 -16.22 -11.07
C GLU A 110 -7.77 -16.42 -9.55
N GLY A 111 -8.63 -17.28 -9.00
CA GLY A 111 -8.67 -17.59 -7.57
C GLY A 111 -7.35 -18.16 -7.03
N THR A 112 -6.65 -19.00 -7.81
CA THR A 112 -5.36 -19.57 -7.39
C THR A 112 -4.26 -18.51 -7.35
N SER A 113 -4.23 -17.64 -8.36
CA SER A 113 -3.21 -16.59 -8.51
C SER A 113 -3.32 -15.54 -7.40
N ILE A 114 -4.55 -15.10 -7.14
CA ILE A 114 -4.87 -14.16 -6.06
C ILE A 114 -4.59 -14.81 -4.70
N GLY A 115 -4.97 -16.08 -4.52
CA GLY A 115 -4.69 -16.83 -3.29
C GLY A 115 -3.19 -16.88 -2.95
N ILE A 116 -2.35 -17.21 -3.94
CA ILE A 116 -0.88 -17.24 -3.76
C ILE A 116 -0.34 -15.84 -3.42
N MET A 117 -0.85 -14.80 -4.09
CA MET A 117 -0.46 -13.41 -3.80
C MET A 117 -0.75 -13.01 -2.34
N TYR A 118 -1.97 -13.30 -1.84
CA TYR A 118 -2.31 -12.98 -0.46
C TYR A 118 -1.49 -13.79 0.56
N TRP A 119 -1.24 -15.07 0.28
CA TRP A 119 -0.36 -15.90 1.11
C TRP A 119 1.06 -15.34 1.20
N LEU A 120 1.66 -15.01 0.06
CA LEU A 120 3.00 -14.42 0.01
C LEU A 120 3.04 -13.04 0.69
N SER A 121 1.96 -12.27 0.57
CA SER A 121 1.85 -10.95 1.20
C SER A 121 1.63 -11.01 2.72
N ALA A 122 1.18 -12.13 3.27
CA ALA A 122 0.90 -12.27 4.69
C ALA A 122 2.15 -12.56 5.54
N ILE A 123 3.15 -13.23 4.96
CA ILE A 123 4.38 -13.64 5.66
C ILE A 123 5.19 -12.45 6.19
N PRO A 124 5.50 -11.40 5.39
CA PRO A 124 6.33 -10.30 5.86
C PRO A 124 5.73 -9.55 7.07
N PRO A 125 4.43 -9.19 7.08
CA PRO A 125 3.77 -8.61 8.25
C PRO A 125 3.90 -9.44 9.52
N ILE A 126 3.81 -10.77 9.45
CA ILE A 126 3.87 -11.64 10.63
C ILE A 126 5.25 -11.54 11.31
N ILE A 127 6.32 -11.46 10.52
CA ILE A 127 7.70 -11.38 11.01
C ILE A 127 8.04 -9.95 11.44
N LEU A 128 7.63 -8.95 10.64
CA LEU A 128 8.04 -7.54 10.83
C LEU A 128 7.22 -6.80 11.89
N THR A 129 5.96 -7.19 12.13
CA THR A 129 5.12 -6.52 13.14
C THR A 129 5.71 -6.59 14.55
N PRO A 130 6.13 -7.76 15.10
CA PRO A 130 6.70 -7.81 16.45
C PRO A 130 8.01 -7.02 16.55
N ILE A 131 8.88 -7.10 15.54
CA ILE A 131 10.14 -6.33 15.48
C ILE A 131 9.85 -4.83 15.54
N ALA A 132 8.87 -4.36 14.75
CA ALA A 132 8.49 -2.96 14.75
C ALA A 132 7.81 -2.54 16.07
N SER A 133 7.05 -3.44 16.72
CA SER A 133 6.44 -3.17 18.02
C SER A 133 7.48 -3.02 19.14
N GLU A 134 8.48 -3.91 19.22
CA GLU A 134 9.58 -3.78 20.19
C GLU A 134 10.41 -2.51 19.93
N LEU A 135 10.60 -2.16 18.65
CA LEU A 135 11.32 -0.95 18.25
C LEU A 135 10.63 0.33 18.73
N ILE A 136 9.29 0.35 18.72
CA ILE A 136 8.48 1.46 19.23
C ILE A 136 8.66 1.61 20.75
N GLU A 137 8.62 0.50 21.47
CA GLU A 137 8.72 0.49 22.94
C GLU A 137 10.13 0.89 23.44
N GLY A 138 11.18 0.49 22.72
CA GLY A 138 12.57 0.75 23.13
C GLY A 138 13.15 2.07 22.62
N LEU A 139 12.94 2.41 21.33
CA LEU A 139 13.64 3.50 20.63
C LEU A 139 12.69 4.62 20.18
N GLY A 140 11.39 4.50 20.49
CA GLY A 140 10.38 5.49 20.16
C GLY A 140 9.82 5.34 18.75
N ILE A 141 9.10 6.37 18.29
CA ILE A 141 8.18 6.28 17.13
C ILE A 141 8.88 6.47 15.78
N TYR A 142 9.92 7.33 15.74
CA TYR A 142 10.67 7.64 14.52
C TYR A 142 11.34 6.44 13.84
N PRO A 143 12.01 5.49 14.55
CA PRO A 143 12.61 4.33 13.91
C PRO A 143 11.56 3.38 13.30
N ALA A 144 10.35 3.32 13.85
CA ALA A 144 9.26 2.54 13.26
C ALA A 144 8.79 3.13 11.92
N PHE A 145 8.71 4.46 11.82
CA PHE A 145 8.44 5.14 10.55
C PHE A 145 9.56 4.97 9.54
N ALA A 146 10.82 5.01 9.98
CA ALA A 146 11.97 4.74 9.12
C ALA A 146 11.94 3.31 8.58
N LEU A 147 11.57 2.32 9.41
CA LEU A 147 11.41 0.92 9.00
C LEU A 147 10.27 0.76 7.97
N LEU A 148 9.12 1.38 8.21
CA LEU A 148 8.00 1.42 7.26
C LEU A 148 8.40 2.05 5.92
N ALA A 149 9.12 3.17 5.95
CA ALA A 149 9.62 3.84 4.75
C ALA A 149 10.64 2.96 4.00
N ALA A 150 11.57 2.31 4.72
CA ALA A 150 12.55 1.41 4.13
C ALA A 150 11.87 0.22 3.43
N LEU A 151 10.84 -0.38 4.04
CA LEU A 151 10.07 -1.45 3.42
C LEU A 151 9.35 -1.00 2.15
N LEU A 152 8.77 0.20 2.15
CA LEU A 152 8.14 0.77 0.94
C LEU A 152 9.17 1.02 -0.16
N VAL A 153 10.36 1.51 0.19
CA VAL A 153 11.45 1.73 -0.78
C VAL A 153 11.94 0.40 -1.35
N ILE A 154 12.16 -0.62 -0.52
CA ILE A 154 12.53 -1.96 -0.98
C ILE A 154 11.44 -2.53 -1.90
N GLY A 155 10.16 -2.40 -1.53
CA GLY A 155 9.05 -2.80 -2.37
C GLY A 155 9.04 -2.07 -3.72
N THR A 156 9.31 -0.77 -3.73
CA THR A 156 9.42 0.04 -4.95
C THR A 156 10.58 -0.42 -5.82
N LEU A 157 11.74 -0.71 -5.22
CA LEU A 157 12.92 -1.20 -5.94
C LEU A 157 12.67 -2.57 -6.56
N LEU A 158 12.03 -3.49 -5.84
CA LEU A 158 11.62 -4.79 -6.37
C LEU A 158 10.66 -4.63 -7.56
N LEU A 159 9.72 -3.69 -7.48
CA LEU A 159 8.82 -3.38 -8.58
C LEU A 159 9.55 -2.75 -9.76
N LEU A 160 10.51 -1.84 -9.54
CA LEU A 160 11.30 -1.24 -10.61
C LEU A 160 12.20 -2.26 -11.32
N CYS A 161 12.76 -3.21 -10.56
CA CYS A 161 13.63 -4.28 -11.05
C CYS A 161 12.83 -5.42 -11.71
N GLY A 162 11.55 -5.55 -11.36
CA GLY A 162 10.61 -6.48 -11.98
C GLY A 162 10.52 -6.28 -13.49
N GLN A 163 10.69 -7.37 -14.24
CA GLN A 163 10.48 -7.38 -15.69
C GLN A 163 8.97 -7.36 -15.97
N TRP A 164 8.40 -6.19 -16.20
CA TRP A 164 6.99 -5.96 -16.56
C TRP A 164 6.67 -6.39 -18.01
N LYS A 165 7.09 -7.58 -18.43
CA LYS A 165 6.70 -8.15 -19.73
C LYS A 165 5.27 -8.68 -19.61
N LEU A 166 4.30 -7.76 -19.67
CA LEU A 166 2.87 -8.07 -19.67
C LEU A 166 2.55 -8.93 -20.90
N LYS A 167 2.21 -10.21 -20.66
CA LYS A 167 1.87 -11.18 -21.72
C LYS A 167 0.60 -10.78 -22.48
N ARG A 168 -0.35 -10.08 -21.84
CA ARG A 168 -1.65 -9.71 -22.43
C ARG A 168 -1.53 -8.64 -23.52
N GLN A 169 -0.69 -7.62 -23.35
CA GLN A 169 -0.38 -6.65 -24.41
C GLN A 169 0.24 -7.32 -25.63
N LYS A 170 1.16 -8.29 -25.43
CA LYS A 170 1.76 -9.04 -26.54
C LYS A 170 0.76 -9.90 -27.30
N MET A 171 -0.27 -10.43 -26.64
CA MET A 171 -1.31 -11.24 -27.29
C MET A 171 -2.36 -10.39 -28.01
N GLU A 172 -2.70 -9.20 -27.49
CA GLU A 172 -3.52 -8.23 -28.23
C GLU A 172 -2.79 -7.66 -29.45
N GLU A 173 -1.47 -7.44 -29.34
CA GLU A 173 -0.61 -6.97 -30.44
C GLU A 173 -0.30 -8.07 -31.48
N GLN A 174 -0.43 -9.35 -31.12
CA GLN A 174 -0.31 -10.50 -32.04
C GLN A 174 -1.62 -10.90 -32.74
N ARG A 175 -2.79 -10.53 -32.21
CA ARG A 175 -4.09 -10.76 -32.87
C ARG A 175 -4.27 -10.11 -34.26
N PRO A 176 -3.68 -8.95 -34.61
CA PRO A 176 -3.77 -8.43 -35.98
C PRO A 176 -2.93 -9.23 -37.01
N MET A 177 -2.08 -10.18 -36.60
CA MET A 177 -1.20 -10.93 -37.52
C MET A 177 -1.69 -12.36 -37.85
N LEU A 178 -2.81 -12.81 -37.26
CA LEU A 178 -3.42 -14.12 -37.53
C LEU A 178 -4.67 -14.02 -38.43
N GLN A 179 -4.90 -12.86 -39.04
CA GLN A 179 -5.89 -12.65 -40.09
C GLN A 179 -5.20 -12.40 -41.43
N PHE A 180 -4.46 -13.38 -41.94
CA PHE A 180 -4.09 -13.50 -43.35
C PHE A 180 -4.11 -14.97 -43.75
#